data_AF-A0A1V4EKA3-F1
#
_entry.id   AF-A0A1V4EKA3-F1
#
_cell.length_a   1.000
_cell.length_b   1.000
_cell.length_c   1.000
_cell.angle_alpha   90.00
_cell.angle_beta   90.00
_cell.angle_gamma   90.00
#
_symmetry.space_group_name_H-M   'P 1'
#
loop_
_entity.id
_entity.type
_entity.pdbx_description
1 polymer ?
#
loop_
_entity_poly.entity_id
_entity_poly.type
_entity_poly.pdbx_seq_one_letter_code
_entity_poly.pdbx_strand_id
1 'polypeptide(L)'
;MRIGVPQDTTARETRVALAPGEARTLAGQGHEIVVEHGAGERASHPDAAYVSAGARVGTRAEAFGADVLTRAQAVDVLSSQSAVAGYRAALIAAARIDKLLPMMTTAAGTIPPARVLALGAGVAGL
;
A
#
# COMPACT_ATOMS: atom_id res chain seq x y z
N MET A 1 15.19 13.73 -6.38
CA MET A 1 13.83 13.99 -6.90
C MET A 1 13.01 14.57 -5.79
N ARG A 2 12.14 15.51 -6.13
CA ARG A 2 11.23 16.19 -5.22
C ARG A 2 9.88 15.47 -5.23
N ILE A 3 9.39 15.12 -4.05
CA ILE A 3 8.13 14.42 -3.84
C ILE A 3 7.19 15.35 -3.09
N GLY A 4 6.03 15.64 -3.68
CA GLY A 4 5.00 16.49 -3.13
C GLY A 4 3.91 15.69 -2.42
N VAL A 5 3.52 16.14 -1.23
CA VAL A 5 2.42 15.59 -0.42
C VAL A 5 1.35 16.67 -0.27
N PRO A 6 0.44 16.81 -1.25
CA PRO A 6 -0.68 17.75 -1.15
C PRO A 6 -1.75 17.27 -0.16
N GLN A 7 -2.52 18.21 0.38
CA GLN A 7 -3.70 17.92 1.18
C GLN A 7 -4.84 17.44 0.27
N ASP A 8 -5.40 16.28 0.59
CA ASP A 8 -6.57 15.74 -0.11
C ASP A 8 -7.82 16.59 0.19
N THR A 9 -8.50 17.06 -0.85
CA THR A 9 -9.71 17.90 -0.73
C THR A 9 -11.01 17.10 -0.87
N THR A 10 -10.92 15.79 -1.09
CA THR A 10 -12.10 14.92 -1.24
C THR A 10 -12.90 14.90 0.06
N ALA A 11 -14.22 15.05 -0.06
CA ALA A 11 -15.11 15.04 1.10
C ALA A 11 -14.97 13.70 1.86
N ARG A 12 -14.82 13.80 3.19
CA ARG A 12 -14.65 12.65 4.12
C ARG A 12 -13.37 11.82 3.96
N GLU A 13 -12.48 12.16 3.04
CA GLU A 13 -11.12 11.60 3.04
C GLU A 13 -10.33 12.26 4.18
N THR A 14 -9.78 11.49 5.09
CA THR A 14 -9.00 12.01 6.23
C THR A 14 -7.55 11.52 6.21
N ARG A 15 -7.22 10.57 5.34
CA ARG A 15 -5.88 9.99 5.24
C ARG A 15 -4.94 10.93 4.51
N VAL A 16 -3.65 10.67 4.70
CA VAL A 16 -2.55 11.28 3.96
C VAL A 16 -1.77 10.18 3.26
N ALA A 17 -1.28 10.47 2.06
CA ALA A 17 -0.66 9.48 1.19
C ALA A 17 0.77 9.08 1.60
N LEU A 18 1.42 9.90 2.42
CA LEU A 18 2.78 9.68 2.90
C LEU A 18 2.84 10.05 4.38
N ALA A 19 2.96 9.07 5.25
CA ALA A 19 3.07 9.30 6.70
C ALA A 19 4.49 9.78 7.08
N PRO A 20 4.68 10.43 8.24
CA PRO A 20 6.00 10.91 8.67
C PRO A 20 7.09 9.83 8.72
N GLY A 21 6.74 8.58 9.06
CA GLY A 21 7.67 7.45 9.05
C GLY A 21 8.19 7.11 7.66
N GLU A 22 7.32 7.17 6.66
CA GLU A 22 7.67 6.91 5.25
C GLU A 22 8.44 8.09 4.65
N ALA A 23 8.01 9.32 4.98
CA ALA A 23 8.72 10.55 4.61
C ALA A 23 10.17 10.52 5.10
N ARG A 24 10.42 10.03 6.33
CA ARG A 24 11.77 9.85 6.87
C ARG A 24 12.60 8.87 6.04
N THR A 25 12.01 7.74 5.66
CA THR A 25 12.70 6.73 4.86
C THR A 25 13.08 7.29 3.48
N LEU A 26 12.15 7.97 2.81
CA LEU A 26 12.41 8.57 1.49
C LEU A 26 13.42 9.72 1.57
N ALA A 27 13.35 10.55 2.62
CA ALA A 27 14.36 11.58 2.88
C ALA A 27 15.74 10.95 3.09
N GLY A 28 15.84 9.85 3.83
CA GLY A 28 17.07 9.08 4.02
C GLY A 28 17.63 8.47 2.73
N GLN A 29 16.79 8.24 1.73
CA GLN A 29 17.19 7.81 0.38
C GLN A 29 17.64 8.98 -0.52
N GLY A 30 17.65 10.22 -0.01
CA GLY A 30 18.07 11.41 -0.74
C GLY A 30 16.96 12.07 -1.55
N HIS A 31 15.69 11.77 -1.27
CA HIS A 31 14.55 12.47 -1.87
C HIS A 31 14.18 13.72 -1.06
N GLU A 32 13.77 14.77 -1.75
CA GLU A 32 13.30 15.99 -1.12
C GLU A 32 11.78 15.90 -0.94
N ILE A 33 11.30 15.89 0.30
CA ILE A 33 9.86 15.76 0.59
C ILE A 33 9.29 17.15 0.88
N VAL A 34 8.22 17.52 0.17
CA VAL A 34 7.49 18.78 0.35
C VAL A 34 6.05 18.49 0.69
N VAL A 35 5.65 18.86 1.90
CA VAL A 35 4.32 18.60 2.44
C VAL A 35 3.52 19.90 2.47
N GLU A 36 2.30 19.91 1.92
CA GLU A 36 1.39 21.04 2.07
C GLU A 36 1.05 21.22 3.56
N HIS A 37 1.10 22.47 4.05
CA HIS A 37 0.70 22.82 5.41
C HIS A 37 -0.68 22.23 5.74
N GLY A 38 -0.76 21.44 6.80
CA GLY A 38 -2.01 20.83 7.23
C GLY A 38 -2.42 19.56 6.48
N ALA A 39 -1.59 19.02 5.57
CA ALA A 39 -1.90 17.82 4.81
C ALA A 39 -2.15 16.59 5.68
N GLY A 40 -1.39 16.44 6.78
CA GLY A 40 -1.47 15.31 7.69
C GLY A 40 -2.40 15.49 8.90
N GLU A 41 -2.95 16.67 9.13
CA GLU A 41 -3.67 17.01 10.38
C GLU A 41 -4.86 16.09 10.63
N ARG A 42 -5.68 15.83 9.60
CA ARG A 42 -6.84 14.92 9.71
C ARG A 42 -6.46 13.45 9.89
N ALA A 43 -5.20 13.10 9.60
CA ALA A 43 -4.62 11.78 9.80
C ALA A 43 -3.81 11.70 11.12
N SER A 44 -3.93 12.69 12.00
CA SER A 44 -3.17 12.79 13.26
C SER A 44 -1.65 12.85 13.05
N HIS A 45 -1.23 13.48 11.94
CA HIS A 45 0.17 13.73 11.62
C HIS A 45 0.41 15.24 11.53
N PRO A 46 0.75 15.91 12.65
CA PRO A 46 0.97 17.35 12.64
C PRO A 46 2.21 17.70 11.82
N ASP A 47 2.24 18.91 11.28
CA ASP A 47 3.34 19.40 10.44
C ASP A 47 4.73 19.28 11.12
N ALA A 48 4.79 19.45 12.44
CA ALA A 48 6.02 19.27 13.22
C ALA A 48 6.61 17.86 13.11
N ALA A 49 5.77 16.84 12.92
CA ALA A 49 6.21 15.45 12.72
C ALA A 49 6.90 15.27 11.36
N TYR A 50 6.42 15.96 10.32
CA TYR A 50 7.05 15.96 9.00
C TYR A 50 8.38 16.69 8.99
N VAL A 51 8.46 17.85 9.66
CA VAL A 51 9.73 18.57 9.83
C VAL A 51 10.74 17.69 10.57
N SER A 52 10.32 17.01 11.63
CA SER A 52 11.17 16.06 12.39
C SER A 52 11.56 14.82 11.60
N ALA A 53 10.81 14.50 10.53
CA ALA A 53 11.12 13.42 9.60
C ALA A 53 12.09 13.86 8.47
N GLY A 54 12.49 15.13 8.42
CA GLY A 54 13.35 15.67 7.37
C GLY A 54 12.61 16.13 6.12
N ALA A 55 11.28 16.26 6.19
CA ALA A 55 10.47 16.86 5.14
C ALA A 55 10.37 18.38 5.34
N ARG A 56 10.16 19.12 4.24
CA ARG A 56 9.82 20.54 4.27
C ARG A 56 8.31 20.72 4.23
N VAL A 57 7.78 21.56 5.11
CA VAL A 57 6.39 22.02 5.04
C VAL A 57 6.32 23.28 4.17
N GLY A 58 5.37 23.34 3.24
CA GLY A 58 5.22 24.43 2.29
C GLY A 58 3.76 24.66 1.88
N THR A 59 3.59 25.50 0.87
CA THR A 59 2.28 25.81 0.27
C THR A 59 1.80 24.69 -0.65
N ARG A 60 0.50 24.69 -0.94
CA ARG A 60 -0.10 23.81 -1.95
C ARG A 60 0.62 23.91 -3.29
N ALA A 61 0.93 25.12 -3.76
CA ALA A 61 1.63 25.31 -5.03
C ALA A 61 3.01 24.65 -5.04
N GLU A 62 3.74 24.71 -3.92
CA GLU A 62 5.05 24.08 -3.78
C GLU A 62 4.99 22.55 -3.71
N ALA A 63 3.92 21.98 -3.12
CA ALA A 63 3.69 20.53 -3.12
C ALA A 63 3.34 20.05 -4.54
N PHE A 64 2.43 20.74 -5.24
CA PHE A 64 2.03 20.39 -6.61
C PHE A 64 3.13 20.61 -7.65
N GLY A 65 4.11 21.48 -7.39
CA GLY A 65 5.27 21.72 -8.26
C GLY A 65 6.41 20.70 -8.13
N ALA A 66 6.20 19.58 -7.43
CA ALA A 66 7.19 18.52 -7.27
C ALA A 66 7.28 17.60 -8.51
N ASP A 67 8.37 16.84 -8.64
CA ASP A 67 8.56 15.87 -9.74
C ASP A 67 7.56 14.72 -9.67
N VAL A 68 7.21 14.31 -8.44
CA VAL A 68 6.27 13.23 -8.14
C VAL A 68 5.27 13.71 -7.11
N LEU A 69 3.99 13.37 -7.28
CA LEU A 69 2.93 13.66 -6.33
C LEU A 69 2.43 12.39 -5.66
N THR A 70 2.26 12.43 -4.34
CA THR A 70 1.58 11.38 -3.60
C THR A 70 0.09 11.71 -3.50
N ARG A 71 -0.75 10.68 -3.50
CA ARG A 71 -2.21 10.84 -3.35
C ARG A 71 -2.80 9.62 -2.67
N ALA A 72 -3.71 9.85 -1.72
CA ALA A 72 -4.43 8.75 -1.07
C ALA A 72 -5.33 8.10 -2.11
N GLN A 73 -5.24 6.77 -2.27
CA GLN A 73 -6.18 6.08 -3.14
C GLN A 73 -7.57 6.07 -2.51
N ALA A 74 -8.59 6.33 -3.33
CA ALA A 74 -9.98 6.18 -2.91
C ALA A 74 -10.23 4.75 -2.41
N VAL A 75 -10.98 4.60 -1.33
CA VAL A 75 -11.41 3.27 -0.87
C VAL A 75 -12.37 2.71 -1.90
N ASP A 76 -11.90 1.74 -2.69
CA ASP A 76 -12.70 1.11 -3.72
C ASP A 76 -13.12 -0.31 -3.31
N VAL A 77 -14.33 -0.69 -3.72
CA VAL A 77 -14.89 -2.02 -3.45
C VAL A 77 -14.13 -3.10 -4.24
N LEU A 78 -13.59 -2.77 -5.41
CA LEU A 78 -12.93 -3.71 -6.29
C LEU A 78 -11.67 -4.31 -5.65
N SER A 79 -10.88 -3.54 -4.90
CA SER A 79 -9.73 -4.03 -4.15
C SER A 79 -10.13 -5.07 -3.10
N SER A 80 -11.17 -4.77 -2.31
CA SER A 80 -11.73 -5.72 -1.33
C SER A 80 -12.28 -6.99 -1.99
N GLN A 81 -13.02 -6.83 -3.08
CA GLN A 81 -13.62 -7.97 -3.80
C GLN A 81 -12.55 -8.82 -4.50
N SER A 82 -11.49 -8.21 -5.03
CA SER A 82 -10.37 -8.92 -5.66
C SER A 82 -9.63 -9.78 -4.63
N ALA A 83 -9.44 -9.29 -3.41
CA ALA A 83 -8.87 -10.07 -2.32
C ALA A 83 -9.73 -11.30 -1.98
N VAL A 84 -11.05 -11.11 -1.80
CA VAL A 84 -11.99 -12.21 -1.52
C VAL A 84 -12.04 -13.22 -2.68
N ALA A 85 -12.02 -12.74 -3.92
CA ALA A 85 -11.99 -13.59 -5.11
C ALA A 85 -10.74 -14.47 -5.16
N GLY A 86 -9.58 -13.94 -4.74
CA GLY A 86 -8.33 -14.71 -4.61
C GLY A 86 -8.45 -15.87 -3.63
N TYR A 87 -9.01 -15.65 -2.44
CA TYR A 87 -9.26 -16.72 -1.46
C TYR A 87 -10.21 -17.78 -2.02
N ARG A 88 -11.30 -17.36 -2.65
CA ARG A 88 -12.26 -18.27 -3.28
C ARG A 88 -11.61 -19.09 -4.40
N ALA A 89 -10.77 -18.48 -5.23
CA ALA A 89 -10.05 -19.18 -6.29
C ALA A 89 -9.14 -20.28 -5.73
N ALA A 90 -8.43 -20.01 -4.62
CA ALA A 90 -7.60 -21.02 -3.95
C ALA A 90 -8.43 -22.20 -3.43
N LEU A 91 -9.59 -21.94 -2.83
CA LEU A 91 -10.50 -23.00 -2.35
C LEU A 91 -11.06 -23.85 -3.50
N ILE A 92 -11.45 -23.22 -4.61
CA ILE A 92 -11.93 -23.93 -5.79
C ILE A 92 -10.81 -24.79 -6.40
N ALA A 93 -9.58 -24.26 -6.47
CA ALA A 93 -8.43 -25.01 -6.95
C ALA A 93 -8.14 -26.21 -6.04
N ALA A 94 -8.14 -26.01 -4.72
CA ALA A 94 -7.94 -27.07 -3.73
C ALA A 94 -9.01 -28.17 -3.81
N ALA A 95 -10.26 -27.82 -4.13
CA ALA A 95 -11.35 -28.77 -4.29
C ALA A 95 -11.31 -29.54 -5.63
N ARG A 96 -10.54 -29.06 -6.61
CA ARG A 96 -10.47 -29.64 -7.97
C ARG A 96 -9.17 -30.35 -8.28
N ILE A 97 -8.11 -30.07 -7.54
CA ILE A 97 -6.83 -30.75 -7.71
C ILE A 97 -6.93 -32.19 -7.22
N ASP A 98 -6.33 -33.11 -7.95
CA ASP A 98 -6.28 -34.55 -7.70
C ASP A 98 -5.15 -34.96 -6.74
N LYS A 99 -4.53 -33.98 -6.09
CA LYS A 99 -3.35 -34.15 -5.24
C LYS A 99 -3.44 -33.30 -3.98
N LEU A 100 -2.90 -33.81 -2.87
CA LEU A 100 -2.82 -33.06 -1.62
C LEU A 100 -1.90 -31.85 -1.78
N LEU A 101 -2.35 -30.70 -1.28
CA LEU A 101 -1.56 -29.47 -1.24
C LEU A 101 -0.28 -29.65 -0.41
N PRO A 102 -0.34 -30.10 0.85
CA PRO A 102 0.86 -30.38 1.64
C PRO A 102 1.45 -31.76 1.29
N MET A 103 2.72 -31.93 1.66
CA MET A 103 3.29 -33.27 1.77
C MET A 103 2.61 -34.01 2.92
N MET A 104 2.30 -35.29 2.74
CA MET A 104 1.73 -36.11 3.80
C MET A 104 2.38 -37.48 3.83
N THR A 105 2.93 -37.86 4.99
CA THR A 105 3.48 -39.20 5.23
C THR A 105 2.42 -40.07 5.90
N THR A 106 2.17 -41.23 5.33
CA THR A 106 1.20 -42.22 5.84
C THR A 106 1.89 -43.57 6.03
N ALA A 107 1.19 -44.52 6.67
CA ALA A 107 1.69 -45.90 6.79
C ALA A 107 1.94 -46.58 5.43
N ALA A 108 1.24 -46.14 4.37
CA ALA A 108 1.40 -46.65 3.01
C ALA A 108 2.52 -45.95 2.21
N GLY A 109 3.15 -44.90 2.76
CA GLY A 109 4.21 -44.14 2.09
C GLY A 109 3.97 -42.63 2.13
N THR A 110 4.82 -41.90 1.38
CA THR A 110 4.82 -40.43 1.33
C THR A 110 4.14 -39.93 0.07
N ILE A 111 3.16 -39.04 0.24
CA ILE A 111 2.51 -38.32 -0.85
C ILE A 111 3.24 -36.98 -1.02
N PRO A 112 3.92 -36.73 -2.17
CA PRO A 112 4.59 -35.47 -2.42
C PRO A 112 3.57 -34.32 -2.58
N PRO A 113 3.92 -33.08 -2.24
CA PRO A 113 2.99 -31.95 -2.30
C PRO A 113 2.58 -31.62 -3.74
N ALA A 114 1.45 -30.92 -3.89
CA ALA A 114 1.08 -30.30 -5.15
C ALA A 114 2.03 -29.14 -5.51
N ARG A 115 2.32 -29.00 -6.81
CA ARG A 115 3.04 -27.84 -7.34
C ARG A 115 2.01 -26.90 -7.96
N VAL A 116 1.84 -25.73 -7.37
CA VAL A 116 0.82 -24.76 -7.78
C VAL A 116 1.50 -23.49 -8.29
N LEU A 117 0.99 -22.94 -9.39
CA LEU A 117 1.29 -21.60 -9.86
C LEU A 117 0.06 -20.73 -9.62
N ALA A 118 0.20 -19.69 -8.80
CA ALA A 118 -0.83 -18.68 -8.61
C ALA A 118 -0.53 -17.48 -9.51
N LEU A 119 -1.47 -17.12 -10.37
CA LEU A 119 -1.42 -15.91 -11.18
C LEU A 119 -2.58 -15.01 -10.77
N GLY A 120 -2.27 -13.81 -10.30
CA GLY A 120 -3.25 -12.80 -9.93
C GLY A 120 -3.07 -11.54 -10.76
N ALA A 121 -4.18 -10.86 -11.05
CA ALA A 121 -4.18 -9.48 -11.50
C ALA A 121 -4.79 -8.63 -10.38
N GLY A 122 -4.00 -7.72 -9.83
CA GLY A 122 -4.40 -6.86 -8.72
C GLY A 122 -3.73 -5.50 -8.81
N VAL A 123 -4.19 -4.56 -8.00
CA VAL A 123 -3.57 -3.23 -7.84
C VAL A 123 -2.50 -3.36 -6.76
N ALA A 124 -1.28 -2.89 -7.02
CA ALA A 124 -0.23 -2.87 -6.02
C ALA A 124 -0.51 -1.74 -5.00
N GLY A 125 -0.86 -2.10 -3.76
CA GLY A 125 -1.04 -1.19 -2.61
C GLY A 125 -2.45 -1.27 -2.00
N LEU A 126 -2.67 -1.22 -0.70
CA LEU A 126 -1.79 -0.92 0.46
C LEU A 126 -1.03 -2.13 1.01
#